data_AF-A0A931LU23-F1
#
_entry.id   AF-A0A931LU23-F1
#
_cell.length_a   1.000
_cell.length_b   1.000
_cell.length_c   1.000
_cell.angle_alpha   90.00
_cell.angle_beta   90.00
_cell.angle_gamma   90.00
#
_symmetry.space_group_name_H-M   'P 1'
#
loop_
_entity.id
_entity.type
_entity.pdbx_description
1 polymer ?
#
loop_
_entity_poly.entity_id
_entity_poly.type
_entity_poly.pdbx_seq_one_letter_code
_entity_poly.pdbx_strand_id
1 'polypeptide(L)'
;MANFRVKEGELYIDDKKVLKGYESFSGWYWFVTEDTGTQDSLMPDGTIIENDRIYFGLVQGFEEEWGYFSEGELHRLINKGKLWEIRKHDLPYSGRR
;
A
#
# COMPACT_ATOMS: atom_id res chain seq x y z
N MET A 1 -5.81 8.61 -14.23
CA MET A 1 -4.66 7.74 -13.98
C MET A 1 -3.63 8.55 -13.19
N ALA A 2 -3.14 8.03 -12.07
CA ALA A 2 -2.19 8.69 -11.18
C ALA A 2 -0.85 8.89 -11.90
N ASN A 3 -0.15 9.98 -11.57
CA ASN A 3 1.10 10.34 -12.22
C ASN A 3 2.31 9.81 -11.44
N PHE A 4 3.00 8.81 -12.00
CA PHE A 4 4.21 8.23 -11.42
C PHE A 4 5.46 9.00 -11.87
N ARG A 5 6.28 9.43 -10.90
CA ARG A 5 7.54 10.13 -11.13
C ARG A 5 8.63 9.54 -10.26
N VAL A 6 9.85 9.43 -10.81
CA VAL A 6 11.03 9.04 -10.04
C VAL A 6 11.95 10.25 -9.93
N LYS A 7 12.32 10.61 -8.70
CA LYS A 7 13.28 11.67 -8.42
C LYS A 7 14.30 11.15 -7.44
N GLU A 8 15.59 11.25 -7.79
CA GLU A 8 16.70 10.83 -6.91
C GLU A 8 16.58 9.37 -6.41
N GLY A 9 16.01 8.48 -7.24
CA GLY A 9 15.79 7.07 -6.88
C GLY A 9 14.62 6.82 -5.93
N GLU A 10 13.81 7.84 -5.63
CA GLU A 10 12.60 7.73 -4.82
C GLU A 10 11.37 7.86 -5.73
N LEU A 11 10.33 7.09 -5.42
CA LEU A 11 9.06 7.11 -6.15
C LEU A 11 8.14 8.20 -5.60
N TYR A 12 7.51 8.94 -6.50
CA TYR A 12 6.45 9.91 -6.24
C TYR A 12 5.23 9.57 -7.08
N ILE A 13 4.04 9.71 -6.49
CA ILE A 13 2.75 9.52 -7.16
C ILE A 13 1.90 10.75 -6.87
N ASP A 14 1.47 11.46 -7.91
CA ASP A 14 0.75 12.75 -7.80
C ASP A 14 1.46 13.71 -6.83
N ASP A 15 2.78 13.84 -7.00
CA ASP A 15 3.70 14.65 -6.19
C ASP A 15 3.82 14.25 -4.70
N LYS A 16 3.19 13.13 -4.29
CA LYS A 16 3.36 12.53 -2.96
C LYS A 16 4.48 11.51 -2.98
N LYS A 17 5.40 11.62 -2.02
CA LYS A 17 6.48 10.64 -1.86
C LYS A 17 5.91 9.30 -1.39
N VAL A 18 6.31 8.21 -2.03
CA VAL A 18 5.98 6.86 -1.58
C VAL A 18 6.97 6.43 -0.49
N LEU A 19 6.42 6.03 0.65
CA LEU A 19 7.16 5.59 1.83
C LEU A 19 7.38 4.07 1.84
N LYS A 20 6.34 3.32 1.46
CA LYS A 20 6.32 1.86 1.34
C LYS A 20 5.46 1.44 0.16
N GLY A 21 5.69 0.25 -0.36
CA GLY A 21 4.89 -0.36 -1.41
C GLY A 21 4.65 -1.82 -1.13
N TYR A 22 3.49 -2.33 -1.52
CA TYR A 22 3.17 -3.75 -1.46
C TYR A 22 2.62 -4.22 -2.80
N GLU A 23 2.91 -5.46 -3.16
CA GLU A 23 2.45 -6.08 -4.40
C GLU A 23 1.79 -7.43 -4.09
N SER A 24 0.73 -7.76 -4.81
CA SER A 24 0.08 -9.08 -4.76
C SER A 24 0.41 -9.96 -5.96
N PHE A 25 0.17 -11.27 -5.82
CA PHE A 25 0.24 -12.22 -6.95
C PHE A 25 -0.70 -11.88 -8.12
N SER A 26 -1.76 -11.12 -7.87
CA SER A 26 -2.70 -10.66 -8.90
C SER A 26 -2.28 -9.33 -9.54
N GLY A 27 -1.08 -8.84 -9.25
CA GLY A 27 -0.55 -7.57 -9.76
C GLY A 27 -1.25 -6.34 -9.21
N TRP A 28 -1.86 -6.44 -8.02
CA TRP A 28 -2.36 -5.27 -7.30
C TRP A 28 -1.22 -4.61 -6.53
N TYR A 29 -1.28 -3.29 -6.39
CA TYR A 29 -0.28 -2.52 -5.68
C TYR A 29 -0.92 -1.63 -4.61
N TRP A 30 -0.24 -1.48 -3.48
CA TRP A 30 -0.56 -0.52 -2.43
C TRP A 30 0.66 0.35 -2.19
N PHE A 31 0.57 1.64 -2.51
CA PHE A 31 1.64 2.61 -2.30
C PHE A 31 1.30 3.53 -1.14
N VAL A 32 1.99 3.35 -0.02
CA VAL A 32 1.83 4.18 1.17
C VAL A 32 2.49 5.53 0.93
N THR A 33 1.76 6.61 1.15
CA THR A 33 2.29 7.99 1.09
C THR A 33 2.29 8.68 2.45
N GLU A 34 1.49 8.18 3.40
CA GLU A 34 1.33 8.77 4.73
C GLU A 34 0.98 7.68 5.77
N ASP A 35 1.55 7.81 6.97
CA ASP A 35 1.18 7.06 8.18
C ASP A 35 0.24 7.94 8.99
N THR A 36 -1.04 7.54 9.07
CA THR A 36 -2.11 8.38 9.61
C THR A 36 -2.39 8.07 11.08
N GLY A 37 -1.62 7.17 11.70
CA GLY A 37 -1.79 6.76 13.10
C GLY A 37 -2.46 5.39 13.24
N THR A 38 -3.10 5.18 14.40
CA THR A 38 -3.66 3.87 14.80
C THR A 38 -5.14 3.97 15.19
N GLN A 39 -5.91 2.94 14.87
CA GLN A 39 -7.30 2.76 15.30
C GLN A 39 -7.64 1.25 15.37
N ASP A 40 -8.77 0.88 15.94
CA ASP A 40 -9.24 -0.50 15.85
C ASP A 40 -9.85 -0.76 14.46
N SER A 41 -9.51 -1.90 13.86
CA SER A 41 -10.00 -2.29 12.53
C SER A 41 -10.84 -3.56 12.61
N LEU A 42 -12.10 -3.48 12.19
CA LEU A 42 -12.98 -4.64 12.02
C LEU A 42 -12.72 -5.29 10.66
N MET A 43 -12.31 -6.55 10.67
CA MET A 43 -12.02 -7.34 9.48
C MET A 43 -13.28 -7.99 8.91
N PRO A 44 -13.30 -8.36 7.60
CA PRO A 44 -14.46 -9.00 6.99
C PRO A 44 -14.90 -10.33 7.63
N ASP A 45 -13.97 -11.01 8.33
CA ASP A 45 -14.25 -12.24 9.08
C ASP A 45 -14.79 -12.00 10.50
N GLY A 46 -15.04 -10.75 10.88
CA GLY A 46 -15.52 -10.35 12.20
C GLY A 46 -14.42 -10.18 13.25
N THR A 47 -13.15 -10.43 12.91
CA THR A 47 -12.04 -10.22 13.85
C THR A 47 -11.74 -8.72 14.00
N ILE A 48 -11.38 -8.30 15.20
CA ILE A 48 -10.87 -6.95 15.46
C ILE A 48 -9.34 -7.00 15.55
N ILE A 49 -8.68 -6.09 14.84
CA ILE A 49 -7.26 -5.78 15.04
C ILE A 49 -7.21 -4.52 15.91
N GLU A 50 -6.82 -4.68 17.17
CA GLU A 50 -6.70 -3.57 18.11
C GLU A 50 -5.45 -2.72 17.78
N ASN A 51 -5.57 -1.39 17.89
CA ASN A 51 -4.49 -0.44 17.60
C ASN A 51 -3.80 -0.66 16.24
N ASP A 52 -4.58 -1.04 15.24
CA ASP A 52 -4.12 -1.25 13.88
C ASP A 52 -3.60 0.04 13.26
N ARG A 53 -2.46 -0.03 12.58
CA ARG A 53 -1.87 1.12 11.91
C ARG A 53 -2.56 1.36 10.57
N ILE A 54 -2.97 2.60 10.33
CA ILE A 54 -3.65 3.00 9.10
C ILE A 54 -2.70 3.81 8.23
N TYR A 55 -2.70 3.45 6.95
CA TYR A 55 -1.96 4.15 5.92
C TYR A 55 -2.90 4.87 4.98
N PHE A 56 -2.45 6.02 4.46
CA PHE A 56 -3.07 6.67 3.31
C PHE A 56 -2.16 6.56 2.09
N GLY A 57 -2.75 6.24 0.95
CA GLY A 57 -1.98 5.96 -0.25
C GLY A 57 -2.81 5.63 -1.48
N LEU A 58 -2.13 5.23 -2.54
CA LEU A 58 -2.74 4.79 -3.79
C LEU A 58 -2.83 3.26 -3.81
N VAL A 59 -4.00 2.73 -4.13
CA VAL A 59 -4.21 1.33 -4.49
C VAL A 59 -4.38 1.23 -6.01
N GLN A 60 -3.55 0.43 -6.67
CA GLN A 60 -3.74 0.07 -8.08
C GLN A 60 -4.33 -1.35 -8.17
N GLY A 61 -5.65 -1.43 -8.32
CA GLY A 61 -6.40 -2.69 -8.43
C GLY A 61 -7.02 -2.84 -9.82
N PHE A 62 -8.34 -3.03 -9.90
CA PHE A 62 -9.08 -2.89 -11.16
C PHE A 62 -9.14 -1.44 -11.61
N GLU A 63 -9.29 -0.54 -10.65
CA GLU A 63 -9.18 0.91 -10.82
C GLU A 63 -8.09 1.43 -9.88
N GLU A 64 -7.73 2.69 -10.07
CA GLU A 64 -6.80 3.40 -9.20
C GLU A 64 -7.58 4.21 -8.18
N GLU A 65 -7.30 3.99 -6.91
CA GLU A 65 -8.04 4.63 -5.81
C GLU A 65 -7.08 5.17 -4.76
N TRP A 66 -7.27 6.44 -4.39
CA TRP A 66 -6.61 7.04 -3.24
C TRP A 66 -7.46 6.84 -2.00
N GLY A 67 -6.90 6.24 -0.95
CA GLY A 67 -7.68 5.93 0.24
C GLY A 67 -6.85 5.45 1.43
N TYR A 68 -7.57 5.14 2.50
CA TYR A 68 -7.01 4.58 3.72
C TYR A 68 -7.05 3.06 3.68
N PHE A 69 -6.01 2.41 4.18
CA PHE A 69 -5.96 0.95 4.30
C PHE A 69 -5.18 0.50 5.52
N SER A 70 -5.56 -0.68 6.02
CA SER A 70 -5.05 -1.30 7.24
C SER A 70 -3.70 -1.98 7.02
N GLU A 71 -2.68 -1.66 7.82
CA GLU A 71 -1.42 -2.43 7.83
C GLU A 71 -1.67 -3.87 8.28
N GLY A 72 -2.53 -4.08 9.28
CA GLY A 72 -2.91 -5.39 9.77
C GLY A 72 -3.53 -6.29 8.70
N GLU A 73 -4.38 -5.74 7.83
CA GLU A 73 -4.94 -6.46 6.69
C GLU A 73 -3.85 -6.86 5.69
N LEU A 74 -2.95 -5.94 5.35
CA LEU A 74 -1.80 -6.24 4.48
C LEU A 74 -0.94 -7.36 5.08
N HIS A 75 -0.63 -7.30 6.37
CA HIS A 75 0.11 -8.37 7.08
C HIS A 75 -0.62 -9.71 7.07
N ARG A 76 -1.96 -9.73 7.22
CA ARG A 76 -2.74 -10.97 7.06
C ARG A 76 -2.59 -11.56 5.67
N LEU A 77 -2.55 -10.73 4.63
CA LEU A 77 -2.33 -11.18 3.24
C LEU A 77 -0.89 -11.67 3.02
N ILE A 78 0.11 -11.00 3.60
CA ILE A 78 1.51 -11.45 3.58
C ILE A 78 1.66 -12.82 4.24
N ASN A 79 1.08 -13.01 5.42
CA ASN A 79 1.13 -14.28 6.15
C ASN A 79 0.45 -15.43 5.40
N LYS A 80 -0.51 -15.12 4.51
CA LYS A 80 -1.15 -16.07 3.61
C LYS A 80 -0.37 -16.28 2.31
N GLY A 81 0.78 -15.62 2.14
CA GLY A 81 1.57 -15.64 0.92
C GLY A 81 0.81 -15.07 -0.28
N LYS A 82 -0.01 -14.02 -0.08
CA LYS A 82 -0.77 -13.36 -1.15
C LYS A 82 -0.22 -11.99 -1.54
N LEU A 83 0.62 -11.42 -0.69
CA LEU A 83 1.18 -10.08 -0.78
C LEU A 83 2.65 -10.12 -0.32
N TRP A 84 3.48 -9.21 -0.82
CA TRP A 84 4.81 -8.94 -0.28
C TRP A 84 5.08 -7.45 -0.25
N GLU A 85 5.92 -7.02 0.70
CA GLU A 85 6.47 -5.66 0.70
C GLU A 85 7.51 -5.54 -0.41
N ILE A 86 7.40 -4.48 -1.20
CA ILE A 86 8.33 -4.13 -2.26
C ILE A 86 9.55 -3.53 -1.60
N ARG A 87 10.74 -4.01 -1.98
CA ARG A 87 11.99 -3.46 -1.45
C ARG A 87 12.11 -2.00 -1.87
N LYS A 88 12.68 -1.17 -0.99
CA LYS A 88 12.78 0.27 -1.24
C LYS A 88 13.42 0.63 -2.59
N HIS A 89 14.46 -0.10 -3.01
CA HIS A 89 15.13 0.12 -4.30
C HIS A 89 14.32 -0.34 -5.52
N ASP A 90 13.31 -1.19 -5.33
CA ASP A 90 12.41 -1.69 -6.37
C ASP A 90 11.17 -0.80 -6.55
N LEU A 91 10.84 0.06 -5.57
CA LEU A 91 9.71 1.00 -5.65
C LEU A 91 9.70 1.83 -6.95
N PRO A 92 10.82 2.44 -7.39
CA PRO A 92 10.86 3.23 -8.62
C PRO A 92 10.53 2.46 -9.90
N TYR A 93 10.47 1.12 -9.84
CA TYR A 93 10.17 0.22 -10.95
C TYR A 93 8.83 -0.52 -10.79
N SER A 94 8.10 -0.26 -9.71
CA SER A 94 6.84 -0.93 -9.37
C SER A 94 5.61 -0.21 -9.93
N GLY A 95 4.47 -0.91 -9.94
CA GLY A 95 3.18 -0.36 -10.37
C GLY A 95 2.92 -0.49 -11.86
N ARG A 96 1.66 -0.38 -12.26
CA ARG A 96 1.24 -0.42 -13.67
C ARG A 96 1.38 0.99 -14.26
N ARG A 97 2.02 1.11 -15.42
CA ARG A 97 2.41 2.37 -16.07
C ARG A 97 2.01 2.37 -17.53
#